data_AF-A0A0H2R680-F1
#
_entry.id   AF-A0A0H2R680-F1
#
_cell.length_a   1.000
_cell.length_b   1.000
_cell.length_c   1.000
_cell.angle_alpha   90.00
_cell.angle_beta   90.00
_cell.angle_gamma   90.00
#
_symmetry.space_group_name_H-M   'P 1'
#
loop_
_entity.id
_entity.type
_entity.pdbx_description
1 polymer ?
#
loop_
_entity_poly.entity_id
_entity_poly.type
_entity_poly.pdbx_seq_one_letter_code
_entity_poly.pdbx_strand_id
1 'polypeptide(L)'
;MSCRPTDWRRHSSLNPFPAQLLDALAGYAYLVNIIGFSPSSIILVGDSAGGHLALALMRYLTQYTPGSLAGPGALLLLSPWPDMSGSHNVQSGSMERNRDCDIDSSPLEYGTVDAPAAFLRAHGEEFATYSPYLLPAGRFFAHVL
;
A
#
# COMPACT_ATOMS: atom_id res chain seq x y z
N MET A 1 -25.61 -24.62 -5.19
CA MET A 1 -24.71 -23.58 -5.71
C MET A 1 -23.29 -23.99 -5.35
N SER A 2 -22.51 -24.43 -6.32
CA SER A 2 -21.16 -24.98 -6.11
C SER A 2 -20.14 -23.90 -6.47
N CYS A 3 -19.51 -23.28 -5.47
CA CYS A 3 -18.37 -22.40 -5.70
C CYS A 3 -17.20 -23.25 -6.22
N ARG A 4 -16.75 -23.01 -7.46
CA ARG A 4 -15.51 -23.61 -7.98
C ARG A 4 -14.33 -22.69 -7.63
N PRO A 5 -13.17 -23.21 -7.21
CA PRO A 5 -12.03 -22.39 -6.73
C PRO A 5 -11.27 -21.53 -7.78
N THR A 6 -11.79 -21.32 -9.00
CA THR A 6 -10.96 -20.84 -10.13
C THR A 6 -11.41 -19.53 -10.79
N ASP A 7 -12.36 -18.77 -10.23
CA ASP A 7 -12.92 -17.57 -10.91
C ASP A 7 -12.50 -16.21 -10.30
N TRP A 8 -11.64 -16.18 -9.27
CA TRP A 8 -11.14 -14.92 -8.69
C TRP A 8 -10.23 -14.13 -9.65
N ARG A 9 -9.67 -14.77 -10.69
CA ARG A 9 -8.84 -14.12 -11.74
C ARG A 9 -9.58 -13.09 -12.59
N ARG A 10 -10.91 -12.98 -12.45
CA ARG A 10 -11.76 -12.06 -13.23
C ARG A 10 -12.32 -10.88 -12.45
N HIS A 11 -11.98 -10.75 -11.16
CA HIS A 11 -12.36 -9.53 -10.44
C HIS A 11 -11.51 -8.36 -10.95
N SER A 12 -12.12 -7.64 -11.88
CA SER A 12 -11.65 -6.38 -12.42
C SER A 12 -11.15 -5.47 -11.30
N SER A 13 -9.89 -5.08 -11.38
CA SER A 13 -9.34 -3.88 -10.73
C SER A 13 -10.04 -2.65 -11.32
N LEU A 14 -11.34 -2.48 -11.05
CA LEU A 14 -12.16 -1.38 -11.59
C LEU A 14 -11.58 -0.02 -11.19
N ASN A 15 -10.87 0.01 -10.06
CA ASN A 15 -10.31 1.19 -9.44
C ASN A 15 -8.84 0.91 -9.05
N PRO A 16 -7.88 0.96 -10.00
CA PRO A 16 -6.47 0.81 -9.69
C PRO A 16 -5.96 2.02 -8.90
N PHE A 17 -4.70 1.98 -8.47
CA PHE A 17 -4.05 3.16 -7.88
C PHE A 17 -4.26 4.39 -8.78
N PRO A 18 -4.54 5.59 -8.25
CA PRO A 18 -4.59 5.97 -6.83
C PRO A 18 -6.00 5.95 -6.20
N ALA A 19 -6.99 5.22 -6.73
CA ALA A 19 -8.38 5.32 -6.26
C ALA A 19 -8.55 5.13 -4.74
N GLN A 20 -7.95 4.09 -4.18
CA GLN A 20 -7.88 3.82 -2.75
C GLN A 20 -7.26 4.97 -1.93
N LEU A 21 -6.27 5.67 -2.48
CA LEU A 21 -5.66 6.84 -1.85
C LEU A 21 -6.62 8.04 -1.86
N LEU A 22 -7.37 8.23 -2.95
CA LEU A 22 -8.38 9.29 -3.05
C LEU A 22 -9.52 9.05 -2.05
N ASP A 23 -9.98 7.81 -1.91
CA ASP A 23 -11.01 7.44 -0.93
C ASP A 23 -10.53 7.67 0.52
N ALA A 24 -9.29 7.27 0.81
CA ALA A 24 -8.68 7.49 2.13
C ALA A 24 -8.50 8.98 2.45
N LEU A 25 -8.11 9.79 1.46
CA LEU A 25 -7.99 11.23 1.59
C LEU A 25 -9.35 11.88 1.84
N ALA A 26 -10.39 11.47 1.10
CA ALA A 26 -11.75 11.96 1.30
C ALA A 26 -12.28 11.62 2.71
N GLY A 27 -12.05 10.39 3.17
CA GLY A 27 -12.40 9.97 4.52
C GLY A 27 -11.67 10.76 5.61
N TYR A 28 -10.36 10.97 5.45
CA TYR A 28 -9.57 11.77 6.38
C TYR A 28 -10.04 13.24 6.41
N ALA A 29 -10.27 13.84 5.24
CA ALA A 29 -10.80 15.20 5.12
C ALA A 29 -12.18 15.35 5.77
N TYR A 30 -13.04 14.34 5.67
CA TYR A 30 -14.34 14.32 6.34
C TYR A 30 -14.20 14.31 7.87
N LEU A 31 -13.33 13.47 8.42
CA LEU A 31 -13.08 13.40 9.86
C LEU A 31 -12.57 14.73 10.43
N VAL A 32 -11.65 15.39 9.72
CA VAL A 32 -11.06 16.65 10.17
C VAL A 32 -12.01 17.83 9.95
N ASN A 33 -12.54 17.99 8.74
CA ASN A 33 -13.24 19.23 8.35
C ASN A 33 -14.74 19.22 8.66
N ILE A 34 -15.37 18.05 8.66
CA ILE A 34 -16.82 17.93 8.87
C ILE A 34 -17.13 17.48 10.29
N ILE A 35 -16.46 16.42 10.77
CA ILE A 35 -16.65 15.94 12.15
C ILE A 35 -15.91 16.81 13.16
N GLY A 36 -14.80 17.45 12.77
CA GLY A 36 -14.05 18.37 13.62
C GLY A 36 -13.02 17.68 14.53
N PHE A 37 -12.58 16.47 14.21
CA PHE A 37 -11.49 15.84 14.96
C PHE A 37 -10.19 16.61 14.74
N SER A 38 -9.44 16.82 15.83
CA SER A 38 -8.09 17.35 15.72
C SER A 38 -7.22 16.32 14.99
N PRO A 39 -6.46 16.70 13.95
CA PRO A 39 -5.54 15.80 13.26
C PRO A 39 -4.62 15.02 14.20
N SER A 40 -4.14 15.66 15.27
CA SER A 40 -3.27 15.03 16.28
C SER A 40 -3.95 13.95 17.13
N SER A 41 -5.29 13.90 17.15
CA SER A 41 -6.08 12.85 17.81
C SER A 41 -6.44 11.68 16.89
N ILE A 42 -6.05 11.74 15.61
CA ILE A 42 -6.31 10.68 14.63
C ILE A 42 -5.07 9.79 14.51
N ILE A 43 -5.28 8.47 14.59
CA ILE A 43 -4.27 7.46 14.32
C ILE A 43 -4.69 6.70 13.07
N LEU A 44 -3.82 6.64 12.05
CA LEU A 44 -4.06 5.75 10.92
C LEU A 44 -3.51 4.36 11.25
N VAL A 45 -4.36 3.36 11.08
CA VAL A 45 -4.01 1.96 11.32
C VAL A 45 -4.17 1.20 10.01
N GLY A 46 -3.20 0.34 9.66
CA GLY A 46 -3.29 -0.49 8.47
C GLY A 46 -2.46 -1.76 8.56
N ASP A 47 -3.03 -2.86 8.08
CA ASP A 47 -2.33 -4.14 7.90
C ASP A 47 -1.98 -4.38 6.43
N SER A 48 -0.85 -5.02 6.11
CA SER A 48 -0.53 -5.44 4.73
C SER A 48 -0.71 -4.30 3.69
N ALA A 49 -1.62 -4.47 2.73
CA ALA A 49 -1.99 -3.46 1.73
C ALA A 49 -2.68 -2.21 2.33
N GLY A 50 -3.36 -2.33 3.47
CA GLY A 50 -3.85 -1.19 4.26
C GLY A 50 -2.71 -0.41 4.93
N GLY A 51 -1.64 -1.10 5.34
CA GLY A 51 -0.42 -0.45 5.84
C GLY A 51 0.28 0.38 4.75
N HIS A 52 0.28 -0.13 3.52
CA HIS A 52 0.70 0.63 2.34
C HIS A 52 -0.13 1.91 2.14
N LEU A 53 -1.45 1.79 2.19
CA LEU A 53 -2.36 2.92 2.03
C LEU A 53 -2.17 3.98 3.12
N ALA A 54 -1.95 3.57 4.38
CA ALA A 54 -1.66 4.48 5.49
C ALA A 54 -0.36 5.28 5.25
N LEU A 55 0.68 4.63 4.74
CA LEU A 55 1.94 5.30 4.35
C LEU A 55 1.73 6.28 3.19
N ALA A 56 0.99 5.86 2.15
CA ALA A 56 0.69 6.70 0.99
C ALA A 56 -0.11 7.95 1.38
N LEU A 57 -1.12 7.80 2.24
CA LEU A 57 -1.93 8.91 2.75
C LEU A 57 -1.08 9.87 3.59
N MET A 58 -0.30 9.35 4.55
CA MET A 58 0.61 10.19 5.36
C MET A 58 1.57 11.00 4.47
N ARG A 59 2.16 10.35 3.45
CA ARG A 59 3.04 11.01 2.50
C ARG A 59 2.30 12.14 1.77
N TYR A 60 1.10 11.88 1.25
CA TYR A 60 0.30 12.87 0.55
C TYR A 60 -0.01 14.07 1.44
N LEU A 61 -0.51 13.82 2.66
CA LEU A 61 -0.86 14.87 3.62
C LEU A 61 0.35 15.75 3.99
N THR A 62 1.51 15.11 4.16
CA THR A 62 2.75 15.83 4.52
C THR A 62 3.28 16.68 3.37
N GLN A 63 3.16 16.23 2.12
CA GLN A 63 3.77 16.90 0.96
C GLN A 63 2.86 17.93 0.29
N TYR A 64 1.56 17.67 0.23
CA TYR A 64 0.64 18.42 -0.65
C TYR A 64 -0.46 19.17 0.08
N THR A 65 -0.69 18.92 1.37
CA THR A 65 -1.70 19.64 2.16
C THR A 65 -1.16 20.37 3.41
N PRO A 66 0.06 20.95 3.39
CA PRO A 66 0.55 21.69 4.55
C PRO A 66 -0.39 22.87 4.85
N GLY A 67 -1.08 22.80 6.00
CA GLY A 67 -1.97 23.85 6.50
C GLY A 67 -3.46 23.64 6.24
N SER A 68 -3.88 23.05 5.11
CA SER A 68 -5.31 22.79 4.83
C SER A 68 -5.79 21.49 5.45
N LEU A 69 -4.89 20.51 5.61
CA LEU A 69 -5.20 19.21 6.18
C LEU A 69 -3.92 18.66 6.83
N ALA A 70 -3.72 18.98 8.11
CA ALA A 70 -2.54 18.55 8.85
C ALA A 70 -2.47 17.02 8.96
N GLY A 71 -1.27 16.47 9.06
CA GLY A 71 -1.05 15.03 9.19
C GLY A 71 -1.64 14.44 10.48
N PRO A 72 -1.93 13.13 10.48
CA PRO A 72 -2.42 12.42 11.66
C PRO A 72 -1.39 12.42 12.78
N GLY A 73 -1.83 12.25 14.02
CA GLY A 73 -0.95 12.20 15.19
C GLY A 73 -0.03 10.98 15.23
N ALA A 74 -0.45 9.85 14.67
CA ALA A 74 0.35 8.63 14.63
C ALA A 74 -0.02 7.67 13.48
N LEU A 75 0.89 6.73 13.22
CA LEU A 75 0.70 5.57 12.36
C LEU A 75 0.90 4.28 13.17
N LEU A 76 0.01 3.30 12.98
CA LEU A 76 0.18 1.93 13.47
C LEU A 76 0.15 0.97 12.27
N LEU A 77 1.28 0.36 11.96
CA LEU A 77 1.46 -0.48 10.78
C LEU A 77 1.66 -1.93 11.19
N LEU A 78 0.83 -2.83 10.66
CA LEU A 78 0.85 -4.25 10.97
C LEU A 78 1.30 -5.02 9.72
N SER A 79 2.53 -5.53 9.72
CA SER A 79 3.13 -6.22 8.56
C SER A 79 2.84 -5.50 7.23
N PRO A 80 3.19 -4.20 7.11
CA PRO A 80 2.82 -3.41 5.94
C PRO A 80 3.44 -3.99 4.67
N TRP A 81 2.83 -3.69 3.54
CA TRP A 81 3.39 -3.99 2.22
C TRP A 81 3.95 -2.72 1.55
N PRO A 82 5.14 -2.24 1.96
CA PRO A 82 5.67 -0.94 1.55
C PRO A 82 6.30 -0.93 0.15
N ASP A 83 6.62 -2.09 -0.42
CA ASP A 83 7.32 -2.23 -1.69
C ASP A 83 6.49 -3.05 -2.68
N MET A 84 5.91 -2.38 -3.67
CA MET A 84 5.18 -3.03 -4.77
C MET A 84 6.02 -3.25 -6.03
N SER A 85 7.29 -2.84 -6.01
CA SER A 85 8.21 -3.03 -7.14
C SER A 85 8.79 -4.44 -7.23
N GLY A 86 8.65 -5.22 -6.15
CA GLY A 86 9.27 -6.55 -6.05
C GLY A 86 10.80 -6.49 -5.91
N SER A 87 11.37 -5.36 -5.45
CA SER A 87 12.83 -5.21 -5.31
C SER A 87 13.45 -6.23 -4.34
N HIS A 88 12.63 -6.79 -3.45
CA HIS A 88 13.01 -7.85 -2.51
C HIS A 88 12.94 -9.27 -3.10
N ASN A 89 12.48 -9.44 -4.34
CA ASN A 89 12.41 -10.73 -5.05
C ASN A 89 13.77 -11.10 -5.64
N VAL A 90 14.75 -11.28 -4.76
CA VAL A 90 16.13 -11.64 -5.12
C VAL A 90 16.43 -13.07 -4.70
N GLN A 91 17.39 -13.70 -5.38
CA GLN A 91 17.94 -14.98 -4.94
C GLN A 91 18.51 -14.83 -3.53
N SER A 92 18.24 -15.81 -2.66
CA SER A 92 18.56 -15.76 -1.23
C SER A 92 17.90 -14.58 -0.50
N GLY A 93 16.78 -14.05 -1.00
CA GLY A 93 15.96 -13.03 -0.34
C GLY A 93 15.29 -13.54 0.94
N SER A 94 14.63 -12.66 1.70
CA SER A 94 13.99 -13.04 2.98
C SER A 94 12.97 -14.17 2.79
N MET A 95 12.18 -14.15 1.71
CA MET A 95 11.22 -15.21 1.38
C MET A 95 11.87 -16.59 1.16
N GLU A 96 13.12 -16.65 0.70
CA GLU A 96 13.84 -17.93 0.55
C GLU A 96 14.51 -18.32 1.86
N ARG A 97 15.16 -17.38 2.56
CA ARG A 97 15.91 -17.65 3.79
C ARG A 97 15.03 -18.03 4.97
N ASN A 98 13.82 -17.48 5.03
CA ASN A 98 12.89 -17.70 6.13
C ASN A 98 11.78 -18.69 5.78
N ARG A 99 11.84 -19.33 4.61
CA ARG A 99 10.78 -20.23 4.12
C ARG A 99 10.33 -21.29 5.13
N ASP A 100 11.26 -21.82 5.92
CA ASP A 100 10.99 -22.89 6.89
C ASP A 100 10.45 -22.36 8.24
N CYS A 101 10.52 -21.04 8.45
CA CYS A 101 10.09 -20.35 9.67
C CYS A 101 8.89 -19.43 9.45
N ASP A 102 8.60 -19.05 8.20
CA ASP A 102 7.46 -18.24 7.84
C ASP A 102 6.20 -19.11 7.84
N ILE A 103 5.15 -18.66 8.53
CA ILE A 103 3.86 -19.38 8.62
C ILE A 103 3.11 -19.40 7.27
N ASP A 104 3.59 -18.62 6.30
CA ASP A 104 3.02 -18.46 4.96
C ASP A 104 3.79 -19.34 3.97
N SER A 105 3.69 -20.67 4.16
CA SER A 105 4.65 -21.63 3.61
C SER A 105 4.32 -22.16 2.20
N SER A 106 3.69 -21.37 1.33
CA SER A 106 3.44 -21.80 -0.06
C SER A 106 3.57 -20.66 -1.08
N PRO A 107 4.65 -20.65 -1.88
CA PRO A 107 4.75 -19.80 -3.07
C PRO A 107 3.59 -20.00 -4.06
N LEU A 108 2.87 -21.13 -3.98
CA LEU A 108 1.73 -21.46 -4.82
C LEU A 108 0.38 -20.94 -4.29
N GLU A 109 0.29 -20.52 -3.03
CA GLU A 109 -0.95 -20.03 -2.41
C GLU A 109 -1.04 -18.49 -2.42
N TYR A 110 0.09 -17.80 -2.31
CA TYR A 110 0.18 -16.34 -2.52
C TYR A 110 0.36 -15.95 -4.00
N GLY A 111 0.94 -16.83 -4.82
CA GLY A 111 1.19 -16.60 -6.25
C GLY A 111 -0.05 -16.60 -7.14
N THR A 112 -1.24 -16.73 -6.56
CA THR A 112 -2.49 -16.67 -7.32
C THR A 112 -2.95 -15.23 -7.57
N VAL A 113 -2.91 -14.33 -6.59
CA VAL A 113 -3.23 -12.92 -6.85
C VAL A 113 -1.97 -12.19 -7.27
N ASP A 114 -1.91 -11.78 -8.53
CA ASP A 114 -0.97 -10.75 -8.99
C ASP A 114 -1.41 -9.40 -8.39
N ALA A 115 -1.26 -9.30 -7.07
CA ALA A 115 -1.68 -8.16 -6.27
C ALA A 115 -0.98 -6.87 -6.70
N PRO A 116 0.32 -6.89 -7.10
CA PRO A 116 0.93 -5.74 -7.76
C PRO A 116 0.21 -5.37 -9.05
N ALA A 117 -0.07 -6.34 -9.95
CA ALA A 117 -0.79 -6.02 -11.18
C ALA A 117 -2.20 -5.48 -10.93
N ALA A 118 -2.91 -5.93 -9.89
CA ALA A 118 -4.20 -5.38 -9.51
C ALA A 118 -4.10 -3.90 -9.07
N PHE A 119 -3.00 -3.53 -8.40
CA PHE A 119 -2.72 -2.14 -7.98
C PHE A 119 -2.25 -1.26 -9.15
N LEU A 120 -1.41 -1.83 -10.04
CA LEU A 120 -0.63 -1.13 -11.06
C LEU A 120 -1.27 -1.09 -12.44
N ARG A 121 -2.35 -1.84 -12.68
CA ARG A 121 -2.86 -2.12 -14.04
C ARG A 121 -3.03 -0.91 -14.97
N ALA A 122 -3.38 0.26 -14.44
CA ALA A 122 -3.53 1.49 -15.23
C ALA A 122 -2.20 2.19 -15.57
N HIS A 123 -1.12 1.89 -14.84
CA HIS A 123 0.17 2.59 -14.90
C HIS A 123 1.33 1.72 -15.41
N GLY A 124 1.12 0.40 -15.52
CA GLY A 124 2.17 -0.57 -15.87
C GLY A 124 3.09 -0.89 -14.69
N GLU A 125 3.81 -2.01 -14.78
CA GLU A 125 4.67 -2.50 -13.69
C GLU A 125 5.82 -1.54 -13.35
N GLU A 126 6.35 -0.84 -14.36
CA GLU A 126 7.45 0.12 -14.19
C GLU A 126 7.08 1.26 -13.23
N PHE A 127 5.80 1.64 -13.15
CA PHE A 127 5.31 2.69 -12.24
C PHE A 127 5.65 2.39 -10.78
N ALA A 128 5.68 1.12 -10.38
CA ALA A 128 6.09 0.72 -9.04
C ALA A 128 7.55 1.05 -8.72
N THR A 129 8.42 1.16 -9.72
CA THR A 129 9.87 1.32 -9.53
C THR A 129 10.31 2.76 -9.29
N TYR A 130 9.51 3.74 -9.72
CA TYR A 130 9.81 5.17 -9.58
C TYR A 130 8.76 5.95 -8.78
N SER A 131 7.55 5.40 -8.59
CA SER A 131 6.52 6.09 -7.82
C SER A 131 6.89 6.11 -6.33
N PRO A 132 7.02 7.30 -5.72
CA PRO A 132 7.41 7.41 -4.32
C PRO A 132 6.30 6.97 -3.36
N TYR A 133 5.09 6.71 -3.88
CA TYR A 133 3.97 6.11 -3.16
C TYR A 133 4.04 4.59 -3.15
N LEU A 134 4.59 3.98 -4.21
CA LEU A 134 4.65 2.53 -4.38
C LEU A 134 5.98 1.91 -3.95
N LEU A 135 7.02 2.75 -3.87
CA LEU A 135 8.36 2.41 -3.43
C LEU A 135 8.97 3.55 -2.60
N PRO A 136 8.58 3.70 -1.32
CA PRO A 136 9.03 4.80 -0.47
C PRO A 136 10.55 4.83 -0.24
N ALA A 137 11.23 3.69 -0.41
CA ALA A 137 12.69 3.51 -0.26
C ALA A 137 13.42 3.33 -1.60
N GLY A 138 12.78 3.68 -2.72
CA GLY A 138 13.28 3.41 -4.07
C GLY A 138 14.55 4.15 -4.46
N ARG A 139 15.16 3.72 -5.57
CA ARG A 139 16.47 4.19 -6.09
C ARG A 139 16.61 5.71 -6.22
N PHE A 140 15.51 6.46 -6.26
CA PHE A 140 15.51 7.93 -6.36
C PHE A 140 15.69 8.67 -5.03
N PHE A 141 15.67 7.99 -3.88
CA PHE A 141 15.84 8.62 -2.56
C PHE A 141 17.29 8.70 -2.06
N ALA A 142 18.25 8.06 -2.74
CA ALA A 142 19.67 8.10 -2.35
C ALA A 142 20.36 9.47 -2.59
N HIS A 143 19.67 10.45 -3.20
CA HIS A 143 20.26 11.74 -3.59
C HIS A 143 19.59 12.98 -2.98
N VAL A 144 18.66 12.82 -2.02
CA VAL A 144 17.92 13.98 -1.44
C VAL A 144 17.88 13.93 0.10
N LEU A 145 18.91 13.37 0.73
CA LEU A 145 19.18 13.57 2.17
C LEU A 145 20.59 14.16 2.35
#